data_AF-A0A285CXP7-F1
#
_entry.id   AF-A0A285CXP7-F1
#
_cell.length_a   1.000
_cell.length_b   1.000
_cell.length_c   1.000
_cell.angle_alpha   90.00
_cell.angle_beta   90.00
_cell.angle_gamma   90.00
#
_symmetry.space_group_name_H-M   'P 1'
#
loop_
_entity.id
_entity.type
_entity.pdbx_description
1 polymer ?
#
loop_
_entity_poly.entity_id
_entity_poly.type
_entity_poly.pdbx_seq_one_letter_code
_entity_poly.pdbx_strand_id
1 'polypeptide(L)'
;MKIKTVLIQNILLVLGVAAIYEFRAVERLYSMFQARENGFPILDGEGIVITFLGIQFNDDGVHWTEVMATGYVFLTLGIILIVASIGILLWKLRGTSQSR
;
A
#
# COMPACT_ATOMS: atom_id res chain seq x y z
N MET A 1 28.60 -0.43 -6.68
CA MET A 1 27.61 0.52 -6.14
C MET A 1 27.96 0.82 -4.68
N LYS A 2 27.86 2.07 -4.20
CA LYS A 2 28.18 2.38 -2.79
C LYS A 2 27.12 1.75 -1.88
N ILE A 3 27.53 1.22 -0.72
CA ILE A 3 26.65 0.52 0.24
C ILE A 3 25.44 1.38 0.65
N LYS A 4 25.64 2.70 0.85
CA LYS A 4 24.57 3.64 1.18
C LYS A 4 23.49 3.72 0.10
N THR A 5 23.86 3.62 -1.18
CA THR A 5 22.91 3.65 -2.30
C THR A 5 22.07 2.39 -2.39
N VAL A 6 22.69 1.22 -2.16
CA VAL A 6 22.00 -0.08 -2.08
C VAL A 6 20.99 -0.07 -0.93
N LEU A 7 21.40 0.44 0.24
CA LEU A 7 20.53 0.53 1.41
C LEU A 7 19.33 1.43 1.15
N ILE A 8 19.54 2.64 0.63
CA ILE A 8 18.43 3.57 0.31
C ILE A 8 17.46 2.93 -0.70
N GLN A 9 17.98 2.31 -1.76
CA GLN A 9 17.16 1.65 -2.77
C GLN A 9 16.31 0.51 -2.18
N ASN A 10 16.89 -0.34 -1.32
CA ASN A 10 16.15 -1.40 -0.66
C ASN A 10 15.12 -0.88 0.36
N ILE A 11 15.44 0.18 1.11
CA ILE A 11 14.48 0.80 2.03
C ILE A 11 13.27 1.33 1.25
N LEU A 12 13.51 2.06 0.15
CA LEU A 12 12.44 2.55 -0.72
C LEU A 12 11.60 1.41 -1.29
N LEU A 13 12.24 0.30 -1.70
CA LEU A 13 11.54 -0.87 -2.22
C LEU A 13 10.62 -1.48 -1.15
N VAL A 14 11.16 -1.72 0.05
CA VAL A 14 10.42 -2.35 1.16
C VAL A 14 9.25 -1.46 1.60
N LEU A 15 9.48 -0.15 1.76
CA LEU A 15 8.41 0.79 2.11
C LEU A 15 7.34 0.86 1.02
N GLY A 16 7.74 0.83 -0.24
CA GLY A 16 6.82 0.84 -1.36
C GLY A 16 5.93 -0.41 -1.41
N VAL A 17 6.52 -1.60 -1.20
CA VAL A 17 5.78 -2.86 -1.11
C VAL A 17 4.86 -2.89 0.11
N ALA A 18 5.32 -2.40 1.27
CA ALA A 18 4.49 -2.31 2.47
C ALA A 18 3.27 -1.42 2.25
N ALA A 19 3.42 -0.27 1.60
CA ALA A 19 2.30 0.61 1.27
C ALA A 19 1.29 -0.06 0.32
N ILE A 20 1.75 -0.84 -0.67
CA ILE A 20 0.84 -1.63 -1.53
C ILE A 20 0.12 -2.71 -0.74
N TYR A 21 0.78 -3.34 0.23
CA TYR A 21 0.15 -4.33 1.10
C TYR A 21 -0.99 -3.71 1.93
N GLU A 22 -0.77 -2.52 2.50
CA GLU A 22 -1.82 -1.76 3.21
C GLU A 22 -2.99 -1.41 2.28
N PHE A 23 -2.71 -0.96 1.05
CA PHE A 23 -3.77 -0.73 0.05
C PHE A 23 -4.61 -1.99 -0.21
N ARG A 24 -3.98 -3.16 -0.37
CA ARG A 24 -4.70 -4.43 -0.59
C ARG A 24 -5.57 -4.83 0.60
N ALA A 25 -5.11 -4.54 1.81
CA ALA A 25 -5.91 -4.77 3.02
C ALA A 25 -7.17 -3.88 3.00
N VAL A 26 -7.00 -2.58 2.70
CA VAL A 26 -8.11 -1.62 2.57
C VAL A 26 -9.08 -2.01 1.44
N GLU A 27 -8.57 -2.38 0.27
CA GLU A 27 -9.37 -2.79 -0.89
C GLU A 27 -10.22 -4.02 -0.57
N ARG A 28 -9.64 -5.03 0.10
CA ARG A 28 -10.37 -6.22 0.53
C ARG A 28 -11.51 -5.86 1.47
N LEU A 29 -11.25 -5.02 2.46
CA LEU A 29 -12.28 -4.58 3.42
C LEU A 29 -13.39 -3.79 2.74
N TYR A 30 -13.03 -2.87 1.85
CA TYR A 30 -14.01 -2.10 1.09
C TYR A 30 -14.87 -3.00 0.18
N SER A 31 -14.28 -4.05 -0.41
CA SER A 31 -15.03 -5.03 -1.21
C SER A 31 -16.03 -5.84 -0.37
N MET A 32 -15.68 -6.16 0.89
CA MET A 32 -16.60 -6.80 1.83
C MET A 32 -17.73 -5.83 2.18
N PHE A 33 -17.43 -4.58 2.52
CA PHE A 33 -18.46 -3.56 2.75
C PHE A 33 -19.44 -3.43 1.57
N GLN A 34 -18.92 -3.34 0.34
CA GLN A 34 -19.77 -3.26 -0.85
C GLN A 34 -20.63 -4.51 -1.05
N ALA A 35 -20.11 -5.70 -0.77
CA ALA A 35 -20.91 -6.92 -0.83
C ALA A 35 -22.07 -6.88 0.17
N ARG A 36 -21.83 -6.36 1.39
CA ARG A 36 -22.86 -6.19 2.43
C ARG A 36 -23.95 -5.22 1.99
N GLU A 37 -23.56 -4.04 1.51
CA GLU A 37 -24.48 -3.01 0.99
C GLU A 37 -25.32 -3.52 -0.18
N ASN A 38 -24.75 -4.39 -1.02
CA ASN A 38 -25.46 -5.03 -2.14
C ASN A 38 -26.34 -6.22 -1.71
N GLY A 39 -26.52 -6.46 -0.40
CA GLY A 39 -27.40 -7.49 0.12
C GLY A 39 -26.83 -8.91 0.07
N PHE A 40 -25.52 -9.09 -0.16
CA PHE A 40 -24.89 -10.39 -0.01
C PHE A 40 -24.76 -10.72 1.49
N PRO A 41 -25.18 -11.91 1.94
CA PRO A 41 -25.00 -12.33 3.31
C PRO A 41 -23.51 -12.55 3.57
N ILE A 42 -22.88 -11.58 4.22
CA ILE A 42 -21.55 -11.77 4.79
C ILE A 42 -21.75 -12.41 6.16
N LEU A 43 -21.17 -13.59 6.34
CA LEU A 43 -21.19 -14.33 7.60
C LEU A 43 -20.23 -13.67 8.60
N ASP A 44 -20.48 -12.41 8.96
CA ASP A 44 -19.72 -11.71 10.00
C ASP A 44 -20.57 -11.65 11.27
N GLY A 45 -20.31 -12.59 12.17
CA GLY A 45 -20.93 -12.68 13.50
C GLY A 45 -20.44 -11.60 14.48
N GLU A 46 -19.52 -10.74 14.07
CA GLU A 46 -19.00 -9.61 14.82
C GLU A 46 -18.80 -8.49 13.81
N GLY A 47 -19.26 -7.26 14.10
CA GLY A 47 -19.11 -6.12 13.19
C GLY A 47 -17.68 -5.98 12.67
N ILE A 48 -17.53 -5.44 11.45
CA ILE A 48 -16.21 -5.32 10.80
C ILE A 48 -15.36 -4.33 11.61
N VAL A 49 -14.53 -4.83 12.52
CA VAL A 49 -13.54 -4.03 13.26
C VAL A 49 -12.29 -3.91 12.42
N ILE A 50 -12.07 -2.74 11.84
CA ILE A 50 -10.89 -2.46 11.01
C ILE A 50 -9.76 -2.02 11.93
N THR A 51 -8.61 -2.69 11.97
CA THR A 51 -7.41 -2.10 12.62
C THR A 51 -6.47 -1.54 11.55
N PHE A 52 -6.34 -0.21 11.48
CA PHE A 52 -5.50 0.49 10.52
C PHE A 52 -4.45 1.34 11.24
N LEU A 53 -3.16 1.06 11.07
CA LEU A 53 -2.09 1.71 11.86
C LEU A 53 -2.34 1.66 13.40
N GLY A 54 -3.04 0.62 13.87
CA GLY A 54 -3.44 0.49 15.28
C GLY A 54 -4.77 1.18 15.66
N ILE A 55 -5.45 1.83 14.71
CA ILE A 55 -6.74 2.50 14.92
C ILE A 55 -7.86 1.54 14.55
N GLN A 56 -8.77 1.29 15.50
CA GLN A 56 -9.97 0.48 15.26
C GLN A 56 -11.10 1.34 14.67
N PHE A 57 -11.60 1.00 13.49
CA PHE A 57 -12.83 1.56 12.96
C PHE A 57 -13.97 0.57 13.14
N ASN A 58 -15.08 1.05 13.70
CA ASN A 58 -16.32 0.31 13.86
C ASN A 58 -17.34 0.82 12.84
N ASP A 59 -18.14 -0.09 12.28
CA ASP A 59 -19.00 0.12 11.11
C ASP A 59 -20.08 1.20 11.30
N ASP A 60 -20.43 1.56 12.54
CA ASP A 60 -21.54 2.48 12.89
C ASP A 60 -21.34 3.97 12.51
N GLY A 61 -20.32 4.33 11.72
CA GLY A 61 -20.10 5.71 11.29
C GLY A 61 -18.93 5.94 10.34
N VAL A 62 -18.40 4.87 9.73
CA VAL A 62 -17.22 4.97 8.86
C VAL A 62 -17.64 5.46 7.49
N HIS A 63 -17.05 6.58 7.06
CA HIS A 63 -17.16 7.04 5.69
C HIS A 63 -16.26 6.16 4.81
N TRP A 64 -16.75 4.99 4.42
CA TRP A 64 -16.01 3.96 3.67
C TRP A 64 -15.37 4.49 2.38
N THR A 65 -15.96 5.51 1.76
CA THR A 65 -15.38 6.25 0.64
C THR A 65 -14.07 6.95 1.01
N GLU A 66 -13.97 7.54 2.20
CA GLU A 66 -12.75 8.18 2.72
C GLU A 66 -11.67 7.15 3.09
N VAL A 67 -12.09 5.98 3.60
CA VAL A 67 -11.19 4.85 3.86
C VAL A 67 -10.57 4.36 2.55
N MET A 68 -11.38 4.19 1.50
CA MET A 68 -10.87 3.80 0.19
C MET A 68 -10.00 4.90 -0.45
N ALA A 69 -10.35 6.17 -0.28
CA ALA A 69 -9.50 7.29 -0.68
C ALA A 69 -8.12 7.23 0.02
N THR A 70 -8.10 6.92 1.31
CA THR A 70 -6.87 6.66 2.06
C THR A 70 -6.09 5.49 1.48
N GLY A 71 -6.76 4.39 1.11
CA GLY A 71 -6.16 3.28 0.37
C GLY A 71 -5.43 3.74 -0.91
N TYR A 72 -6.07 4.60 -1.73
CA TYR A 72 -5.43 5.12 -2.94
C TYR A 72 -4.19 5.98 -2.66
N VAL A 73 -4.12 6.66 -1.52
CA VAL A 73 -2.90 7.36 -1.08
C VAL A 73 -1.77 6.35 -0.85
N PHE A 74 -2.04 5.24 -0.15
CA PHE A 74 -1.05 4.18 0.03
C PHE A 74 -0.60 3.54 -1.28
N LEU A 75 -1.52 3.27 -2.20
CA LEU A 75 -1.18 2.77 -3.53
C LEU A 75 -0.24 3.74 -4.27
N THR A 76 -0.59 5.02 -4.26
CA THR A 76 0.19 6.07 -4.94
C THR A 76 1.58 6.20 -4.35
N LEU A 77 1.68 6.29 -3.02
CA LEU A 77 2.96 6.31 -2.30
C LEU A 77 3.78 5.06 -2.58
N GLY A 78 3.15 3.89 -2.57
CA GLY A 78 3.79 2.60 -2.87
C GLY A 78 4.44 2.58 -4.25
N ILE A 79 3.70 3.01 -5.27
CA ILE A 79 4.20 3.11 -6.65
C ILE A 79 5.36 4.09 -6.74
N ILE A 80 5.24 5.30 -6.16
CA ILE A 80 6.29 6.32 -6.20
C ILE A 80 7.59 5.78 -5.60
N LEU A 81 7.52 5.12 -4.45
CA LEU A 81 8.68 4.55 -3.76
C LEU A 81 9.35 3.43 -4.56
N ILE A 82 8.56 2.54 -5.17
CA ILE A 82 9.07 1.47 -6.03
C ILE A 82 9.73 2.04 -7.29
N VAL A 83 9.09 3.01 -7.95
CA VAL A 83 9.65 3.67 -9.14
C VAL A 83 10.95 4.40 -8.81
N ALA A 84 11.01 5.11 -7.69
CA ALA A 84 12.24 5.74 -7.22
C ALA A 84 13.35 4.71 -6.95
N SER A 85 13.00 3.60 -6.29
CA SER A 85 13.92 2.48 -6.03
C SER A 85 14.50 1.90 -7.32
N ILE A 86 13.65 1.58 -8.30
CA ILE A 86 14.07 1.06 -9.61
C ILE A 86 14.88 2.12 -10.36
N GLY A 87 14.47 3.40 -10.31
CA GLY A 87 15.18 4.52 -10.95
C GLY A 87 16.62 4.66 -10.46
N ILE A 88 16.87 4.52 -9.15
CA ILE A 88 18.22 4.52 -8.57
C ILE A 88 19.05 3.37 -9.13
N LEU A 89 18.47 2.17 -9.23
CA LEU A 89 19.14 0.99 -9.78
C LEU A 89 19.53 1.21 -11.25
N LEU A 90 18.58 1.65 -12.08
CA LEU A 90 18.78 1.87 -13.52
C LEU A 90 19.81 2.96 -13.81
N TRP A 91 19.77 4.07 -13.06
CA TRP A 91 20.74 5.15 -13.22
C TRP A 91 22.17 4.68 -12.92
N LYS A 92 22.34 3.82 -11.91
CA LYS A 92 23.65 3.25 -11.57
C LYS A 92 24.13 2.23 -12.59
N LEU A 93 23.25 1.37 -13.11
CA LEU A 93 23.60 0.40 -14.16
C LEU A 93 24.09 1.10 -15.43
N ARG A 94 23.44 2.20 -15.84
CA ARG A 94 23.88 3.02 -16.98
C ARG A 94 25.26 3.66 -16.75
N GLY A 95 25.52 4.19 -15.56
CA GLY A 95 26.81 4.79 -15.23
C GLY A 95 27.99 3.80 -15.26
N THR A 96 27.74 2.51 -14.98
CA THR A 96 28.77 1.46 -15.07
C THR A 96 29.05 0.96 -16.49
N SER A 97 28.14 1.15 -17.45
CA SER A 97 28.38 0.69 -18.83
C SER A 97 29.24 1.66 -19.64
N GLN A 98 29.34 2.93 -19.22
CA GLN A 98 30.17 3.95 -19.88
C GLN A 98 31.61 4.00 -19.35
N SER A 99 31.94 3.24 -18.31
CA SER A 99 33.28 3.23 -17.68
C SER A 99 34.09 1.96 -18.01
N ARG A 100 33.73 1.24 -19.08
CA ARG A 100 34.44 0.09 -19.63
C ARG A 100 34.72 0.36 -21.10
#